data_AF-A0A2V9XF84-F1
#
_entry.id   AF-A0A2V9XF84-F1
#
_cell.length_a   1.000
_cell.length_b   1.000
_cell.length_c   1.000
_cell.angle_alpha   90.00
_cell.angle_beta   90.00
_cell.angle_gamma   90.00
#
_symmetry.space_group_name_H-M   'P 1'
#
loop_
_entity.id
_entity.type
_entity.pdbx_description
1 polymer ?
#
loop_
_entity_poly.entity_id
_entity_poly.type
_entity_poly.pdbx_seq_one_letter_code
_entity_poly.pdbx_strand_id
1 'polypeptide(L)'
;MYRIGDVGRVGNLCGAGAAEMVLAGMVDTSGYSSDLQQKYQGMFITEVKLDIEGSSLSPGAYGFGFTKDGKFIVMDVGANDVLSVASKTDDKLRRPVPLKIVEEGGIYRLYAGKKWVGLKTQ
;
A
#
# COMPACT_ATOMS: atom_id res chain seq x y z
N MET A 1 -9.20 -11.84 -15.70
CA MET A 1 -10.16 -11.68 -14.59
C MET A 1 -9.57 -10.66 -13.63
N TYR A 2 -10.02 -9.41 -13.68
CA TYR A 2 -9.54 -8.35 -12.81
C TYR A 2 -10.01 -8.64 -11.39
N ARG A 3 -9.09 -8.92 -10.45
CA ARG A 3 -9.41 -8.85 -9.02
C ARG A 3 -9.30 -7.38 -8.62
N ILE A 4 -10.43 -6.70 -8.56
CA ILE A 4 -10.54 -5.38 -7.94
C ILE A 4 -9.98 -5.48 -6.52
N GLY A 5 -9.07 -4.55 -6.18
CA GLY A 5 -8.25 -4.57 -4.97
C GLY A 5 -9.03 -4.47 -3.67
N ASP A 6 -8.32 -4.61 -2.55
CA ASP A 6 -8.87 -4.45 -1.22
C ASP A 6 -8.95 -2.97 -0.85
N VAL A 7 -10.17 -2.47 -0.61
CA VAL A 7 -10.41 -1.09 -0.19
C VAL A 7 -10.43 -1.06 1.34
N GLY A 8 -9.32 -0.66 1.94
CA GLY A 8 -9.27 -0.36 3.37
C GLY A 8 -9.87 1.01 3.63
N ARG A 9 -11.10 1.07 4.17
CA ARG A 9 -11.62 2.33 4.73
C ARG A 9 -10.82 2.67 5.98
N VAL A 10 -10.13 3.79 5.94
CA VAL A 10 -9.43 4.38 7.09
C VAL A 10 -10.38 5.44 7.67
N GLY A 11 -11.33 5.03 8.51
CA GLY A 11 -12.34 5.93 9.11
C GLY A 11 -13.78 5.79 8.58
N ASN A 12 -14.74 6.17 9.43
CA ASN A 12 -16.16 5.77 9.51
C ASN A 12 -17.03 5.74 8.22
N LEU A 13 -17.81 4.65 8.12
CA LEU A 13 -19.16 4.43 7.58
C LEU A 13 -19.73 5.26 6.39
N CYS A 14 -20.18 4.50 5.37
CA CYS A 14 -21.42 4.65 4.60
C CYS A 14 -22.15 6.02 4.61
N GLY A 15 -22.20 6.66 3.44
CA GLY A 15 -23.10 7.78 3.14
C GLY A 15 -22.34 9.09 2.96
N ALA A 16 -22.72 9.88 1.95
CA ALA A 16 -22.06 11.12 1.58
C ALA A 16 -21.78 12.06 2.76
N GLY A 17 -20.52 12.50 2.91
CA GLY A 17 -20.10 13.54 3.87
C GLY A 17 -18.63 13.46 4.27
N ALA A 18 -17.69 13.59 3.32
CA ALA A 18 -16.24 13.72 3.54
C ALA A 18 -15.58 12.68 4.47
N ALA A 19 -15.43 11.44 3.99
CA ALA A 19 -14.62 10.41 4.63
C ALA A 19 -13.24 10.35 3.97
N GLU A 20 -12.18 10.55 4.75
CA GLU A 20 -10.79 10.46 4.30
C GLU A 20 -10.53 9.07 3.69
N MET A 21 -10.12 9.01 2.42
CA MET A 21 -9.94 7.75 1.71
C MET A 21 -8.47 7.40 1.49
N VAL A 22 -8.14 6.13 1.74
CA VAL A 22 -6.96 5.47 1.18
C VAL A 22 -7.43 4.30 0.32
N LEU A 23 -7.01 4.27 -0.94
CA LEU A 23 -7.30 3.21 -1.89
C LEU A 23 -6.01 2.52 -2.29
N ALA A 24 -5.94 1.20 -2.24
CA ALA A 24 -4.80 0.43 -2.73
C ALA A 24 -5.26 -0.65 -3.74
N GLY A 25 -4.47 -0.88 -4.76
CA GLY A 25 -4.72 -1.89 -5.79
C GLY A 25 -3.43 -2.52 -6.29
N MET A 26 -3.46 -3.81 -6.61
CA MET A 26 -2.34 -4.49 -7.26
C MET A 26 -2.41 -4.27 -8.76
N VAL A 27 -1.25 -4.07 -9.37
CA VAL A 27 -1.12 -3.92 -10.82
C VAL A 27 -0.61 -5.24 -11.40
N ASP A 28 -1.20 -5.67 -12.52
CA ASP A 28 -0.63 -6.78 -13.29
C ASP A 28 0.59 -6.28 -14.06
N THR A 29 1.77 -6.67 -13.60
CA THR A 29 3.06 -6.26 -14.18
C THR A 29 3.69 -7.35 -15.03
N SER A 30 2.98 -8.42 -15.36
CA SER A 30 3.53 -9.56 -16.14
C SER A 30 4.10 -9.16 -17.50
N GLY A 31 3.64 -8.04 -18.08
CA GLY A 31 4.14 -7.46 -19.33
C GLY A 31 5.22 -6.38 -19.18
N TYR A 32 5.67 -6.06 -17.97
CA TYR A 32 6.67 -5.00 -17.73
C TYR A 32 8.10 -5.56 -17.74
N SER A 33 9.11 -4.69 -17.86
CA SER A 33 10.50 -5.09 -17.65
C SER A 33 10.73 -5.61 -16.23
N SER A 34 11.71 -6.50 -16.04
CA SER A 34 12.02 -7.10 -14.73
C SER A 34 12.27 -6.07 -13.63
N ASP A 35 12.81 -4.92 -14.00
CA ASP A 35 13.20 -3.88 -13.06
C ASP A 35 11.96 -3.13 -12.53
N LEU A 36 10.98 -2.88 -13.39
CA LEU A 36 9.69 -2.31 -13.01
C LEU A 36 8.84 -3.29 -12.21
N GLN A 37 8.84 -4.58 -12.59
CA GLN A 37 8.13 -5.62 -11.84
C GLN A 37 8.59 -5.73 -10.38
N GLN A 38 9.86 -5.42 -10.10
CA GLN A 38 10.39 -5.52 -8.74
C GLN A 38 9.94 -4.37 -7.84
N LYS A 39 9.80 -3.17 -8.39
CA LYS A 39 9.51 -1.94 -7.63
C LYS A 39 8.04 -1.52 -7.68
N TYR A 40 7.37 -1.76 -8.79
CA TYR A 40 5.99 -1.36 -9.03
C TYR A 40 5.11 -2.60 -9.00
N GLN A 41 4.43 -2.83 -7.88
CA GLN A 41 3.56 -3.98 -7.66
C GLN A 41 2.10 -3.56 -7.47
N GLY A 42 1.89 -2.32 -7.06
CA GLY A 42 0.56 -1.76 -6.87
C GLY A 42 0.54 -0.24 -7.03
N MET A 43 -0.67 0.28 -6.94
CA MET A 43 -0.99 1.70 -6.90
C MET A 43 -1.74 1.98 -5.60
N PHE A 44 -1.49 3.12 -4.98
CA PHE A 44 -2.38 3.63 -3.95
C PHE A 44 -2.64 5.13 -4.11
N ILE A 45 -3.82 5.54 -3.69
CA ILE A 45 -4.29 6.91 -3.69
C ILE A 45 -4.64 7.25 -2.25
N THR A 46 -4.21 8.41 -1.77
CA THR A 46 -4.58 8.93 -0.47
C THR A 46 -5.08 10.36 -0.57
N GLU A 47 -6.21 10.64 0.07
CA GLU A 47 -6.77 12.00 0.18
C GLU A 47 -6.18 12.77 1.37
N VAL A 48 -5.43 12.08 2.23
CA VAL A 48 -4.86 12.62 3.46
C VAL A 48 -3.37 12.38 3.56
N LYS A 49 -2.75 13.13 4.47
CA LYS A 49 -1.36 12.92 4.83
C LYS A 49 -1.25 11.59 5.59
N LEU A 50 -0.42 10.69 5.09
CA LEU A 50 -0.19 9.39 5.69
C LEU A 50 1.18 9.33 6.36
N ASP A 51 1.23 8.64 7.48
CA ASP A 51 2.45 8.13 8.09
C ASP A 51 2.62 6.66 7.70
N ILE A 52 3.71 6.36 7.02
CA ILE A 52 4.11 5.01 6.60
C ILE A 52 5.38 4.66 7.35
N GLU A 53 5.27 3.84 8.39
CA GLU A 53 6.41 3.44 9.24
C GLU A 53 7.27 4.64 9.71
N GLY A 54 6.65 5.77 10.07
CA GLY A 54 7.31 6.99 10.52
C GLY A 54 7.74 7.95 9.41
N SER A 55 7.52 7.60 8.14
CA SER A 55 7.74 8.51 7.00
C SER A 55 6.44 9.14 6.55
N SER A 56 6.46 10.44 6.30
CA SER A 56 5.28 11.15 5.84
C SER A 56 5.12 11.08 4.32
N LEU A 57 3.89 10.89 3.89
CA LEU A 57 3.45 10.97 2.51
C LEU A 57 2.29 11.97 2.38
N SER A 58 2.40 12.88 1.43
CA SER A 58 1.33 13.83 1.12
C SER A 58 0.13 13.16 0.41
N PRO A 59 -1.04 13.81 0.41
CA PRO A 59 -2.15 13.43 -0.47
C PRO A 59 -1.70 13.33 -1.94
N GLY A 60 -2.18 12.30 -2.65
CA GLY A 60 -1.82 12.08 -4.05
C GLY A 60 -2.04 10.65 -4.54
N ALA A 61 -1.61 10.40 -5.77
CA ALA A 61 -1.62 9.08 -6.40
C ALA A 61 -0.18 8.59 -6.59
N TYR A 62 0.07 7.35 -6.19
CA TYR A 62 1.39 6.79 -6.08
C TYR A 62 1.45 5.34 -6.55
N GLY A 63 2.61 4.93 -7.04
CA GLY A 63 3.01 3.54 -7.15
C GLY A 63 3.58 3.02 -5.84
N PHE A 64 3.49 1.72 -5.61
CA PHE A 64 4.21 1.09 -4.51
C PHE A 64 4.68 -0.32 -4.84
N GLY A 65 5.65 -0.83 -4.07
CA GLY A 65 6.02 -2.23 -4.10
C GLY A 65 6.91 -2.67 -2.95
N PHE A 66 6.94 -3.98 -2.74
CA PHE A 66 7.78 -4.62 -1.74
C PHE A 66 8.99 -5.27 -2.38
N THR A 67 10.18 -4.70 -2.18
CA THR A 67 11.41 -5.21 -2.76
C THR A 67 11.85 -6.53 -2.11
N LYS A 68 12.72 -7.26 -2.82
CA LYS A 68 13.33 -8.50 -2.30
C LYS A 68 14.17 -8.24 -1.05
N ASP A 69 14.76 -7.05 -0.94
CA ASP A 69 15.59 -6.62 0.19
C ASP A 69 14.78 -6.20 1.42
N GLY A 70 13.46 -6.45 1.42
CA GLY A 70 12.60 -6.19 2.57
C GLY A 70 12.22 -4.72 2.74
N LYS A 71 12.28 -3.92 1.68
CA LYS A 71 11.81 -2.52 1.70
C LYS A 71 10.43 -2.37 1.07
N PHE A 72 9.67 -1.43 1.58
CA PHE A 72 8.50 -0.87 0.92
C PHE A 72 8.92 0.45 0.26
N ILE A 73 8.67 0.57 -1.04
CA ILE A 73 8.98 1.75 -1.83
C ILE A 73 7.67 2.36 -2.30
N VAL A 74 7.59 3.68 -2.25
CA VAL A 74 6.53 4.48 -2.86
C VAL A 74 7.14 5.33 -3.95
N MET A 75 6.48 5.39 -5.09
CA MET A 75 6.90 6.12 -6.27
C MET A 75 5.83 7.11 -6.71
N ASP A 76 6.23 8.24 -7.28
CA ASP A 76 5.30 9.11 -7.99
C ASP A 76 4.93 8.52 -9.37
N VAL A 77 4.02 9.19 -10.09
CA VAL A 77 3.59 8.80 -11.44
C VAL A 77 4.73 8.88 -12.47
N GLY A 78 5.78 9.67 -12.18
CA GLY A 78 7.00 9.77 -12.98
C GLY A 78 8.04 8.69 -12.65
N ALA A 79 7.70 7.70 -11.82
CA ALA A 79 8.58 6.63 -11.35
C ALA A 79 9.78 7.10 -10.51
N ASN A 80 9.68 8.28 -9.88
CA ASN A 80 10.68 8.72 -8.90
C ASN A 80 10.34 8.14 -7.53
N ASP A 81 11.35 7.61 -6.83
CA ASP A 81 11.19 7.11 -5.46
C ASP A 81 10.88 8.29 -4.52
N VAL A 82 9.68 8.30 -3.93
CA VAL A 82 9.21 9.35 -2.99
C VAL A 82 9.63 9.01 -1.56
N LEU A 83 9.49 7.74 -1.17
CA LEU A 83 9.99 7.23 0.10
C LEU A 83 10.36 5.75 0.00
N SER A 84 11.23 5.34 0.93
CA SER A 84 11.60 3.94 1.10
C SER A 84 11.73 3.63 2.59
N VAL A 85 10.95 2.67 3.07
CA VAL A 85 10.91 2.26 4.48
C VAL A 85 11.10 0.74 4.60
N ALA A 86 11.47 0.27 5.80
CA ALA A 86 11.54 -1.16 6.06
C ALA A 86 10.13 -1.76 6.06
N SER A 87 9.95 -2.88 5.36
CA SER A 87 8.73 -3.69 5.46
C SER A 87 8.89 -4.77 6.52
N LYS A 88 7.78 -5.19 7.10
CA LYS A 88 7.71 -6.30 8.06
C LYS A 88 7.21 -7.55 7.34
N THR A 89 7.53 -8.73 7.89
CA THR A 89 7.02 -10.01 7.39
C THR A 89 6.25 -10.71 8.49
N ASP A 90 5.06 -11.20 8.18
CA ASP A 90 4.25 -12.01 9.10
C ASP A 90 4.39 -13.51 8.73
N ASP A 91 5.31 -14.18 9.40
CA ASP A 91 5.57 -15.62 9.18
C ASP A 91 4.42 -16.51 9.66
N LYS A 92 3.57 -16.00 10.57
CA LYS A 92 2.44 -16.74 11.14
C LYS A 92 1.23 -16.75 10.19
N LEU A 93 1.24 -15.94 9.13
CA LEU A 93 0.17 -15.89 8.15
C LEU A 93 0.16 -17.14 7.27
N ARG A 94 -0.73 -18.09 7.61
CA ARG A 94 -0.88 -19.38 6.91
C ARG A 94 -1.35 -19.27 5.46
N ARG A 95 -2.21 -18.30 5.16
CA ARG A 95 -2.78 -18.08 3.81
C ARG A 95 -2.51 -16.64 3.38
N PRO A 96 -1.36 -16.38 2.72
CA PRO A 96 -1.07 -15.05 2.20
C PRO A 96 -2.06 -14.70 1.10
N VAL A 97 -2.59 -13.48 1.15
CA VAL A 97 -3.47 -12.92 0.14
C VAL A 97 -2.72 -11.84 -0.64
N PRO A 98 -2.98 -11.67 -1.95
CA PRO A 98 -2.20 -10.75 -2.79
C PRO A 98 -2.17 -9.30 -2.30
N LEU A 99 -3.31 -8.80 -1.82
CA LEU A 99 -3.45 -7.48 -1.23
C LEU A 99 -4.45 -7.57 -0.08
N LYS A 100 -4.14 -6.96 1.05
CA LYS A 100 -5.08 -6.85 2.16
C LYS A 100 -4.81 -5.60 3.00
N ILE A 101 -5.85 -4.94 3.48
CA ILE A 101 -5.73 -3.93 4.53
C ILE A 101 -6.42 -4.44 5.79
N VAL A 102 -5.74 -4.36 6.94
CA VAL A 102 -6.30 -4.77 8.24
C VAL A 102 -6.04 -3.69 9.25
N GLU A 103 -7.08 -3.26 9.96
CA GLU A 103 -6.91 -2.40 11.13
C GLU A 103 -6.53 -3.23 12.35
N GLU A 104 -5.45 -2.86 13.05
CA GLU A 104 -5.04 -3.47 14.30
C GLU A 104 -4.47 -2.40 15.24
N GLY A 105 -5.16 -2.15 16.35
CA GLY A 105 -4.71 -1.22 17.39
C GLY A 105 -4.55 0.23 16.92
N GLY A 106 -5.43 0.70 16.02
CA GLY A 106 -5.38 2.06 15.45
C GLY A 106 -4.32 2.23 14.36
N ILE A 107 -3.75 1.13 13.86
CA ILE A 107 -2.80 1.12 12.73
C ILE A 107 -3.42 0.28 11.62
N TYR A 108 -3.38 0.78 10.38
CA TYR A 108 -3.81 0.03 9.21
C TYR A 108 -2.61 -0.67 8.60
N ARG A 109 -2.60 -2.00 8.62
CA ARG A 109 -1.56 -2.81 8.00
C ARG A 109 -1.91 -3.09 6.55
N LEU A 110 -1.13 -2.54 5.64
CA LEU A 110 -1.19 -2.86 4.22
C LEU A 110 -0.29 -4.07 3.95
N TYR A 111 -0.91 -5.19 3.59
CA TYR A 111 -0.25 -6.45 3.25
C TYR A 111 -0.14 -6.64 1.75
N ALA A 112 1.00 -7.15 1.30
CA ALA A 112 1.17 -7.84 0.03
C ALA A 112 1.76 -9.24 0.27
N GLY A 113 0.93 -10.27 0.16
CA GLY A 113 1.28 -11.63 0.56
C GLY A 113 1.50 -11.72 2.07
N LYS A 114 2.76 -11.92 2.50
CA LYS A 114 3.17 -11.95 3.92
C LYS A 114 3.85 -10.66 4.38
N LYS A 115 4.26 -9.81 3.44
CA LYS A 115 4.94 -8.55 3.74
C LYS A 115 3.90 -7.50 4.07
N TRP A 116 4.21 -6.59 4.99
CA TRP A 116 3.32 -5.50 5.34
C TRP A 116 4.04 -4.26 5.83
N VAL A 117 3.33 -3.13 5.77
CA VAL A 117 3.71 -1.85 6.39
C VAL A 117 2.52 -1.29 7.16
N GLY A 118 2.81 -0.60 8.26
CA GLY A 118 1.83 0.15 9.04
C GLY A 118 1.58 1.52 8.44
N LEU A 119 0.30 1.84 8.28
CA LEU A 119 -0.23 3.11 7.82
C LEU A 119 -1.00 3.77 8.98
N LYS A 120 -0.82 5.07 9.15
CA LYS A 120 -1.63 5.92 10.02
C LYS A 120 -1.99 7.20 9.30
N THR A 121 -3.17 7.73 9.58
CA THR A 121 -3.49 9.11 9.21
C THR A 121 -2.78 10.08 10.17
N GLN A 122 -2.31 11.20 9.64
CA GLN A 122 -1.71 12.29 10.43
C GLN A 122 -2.69 13.43 10.66
#